data_AF-K8Y0H4-F1
#
_entry.id   AF-K8Y0H4-F1
#
_cell.length_a   1.000
_cell.length_b   1.000
_cell.length_c   1.000
_cell.angle_alpha   90.00
_cell.angle_beta   90.00
_cell.angle_gamma   90.00
#
_symmetry.space_group_name_H-M   'P 1'
#
loop_
_entity.id
_entity.type
_entity.pdbx_description
1 polymer ?
#
loop_
_entity_poly.entity_id
_entity_poly.type
_entity_poly.pdbx_seq_one_letter_code
_entity_poly.pdbx_strand_id
1 'polypeptide(L)'
;MSFDAVDEYLDPGFRITIGGREFRVEAPSADAALRLHRKLVTKPKWSLAVELDEIRKLLGSAWDELIAANVAELKILHVGRAVIAKHALDADAAIEYWTTGAVGAKPVETEPPKPKDDSAPGRYGPFDPGGGRYREEFGDREWYNPPHMAPAFRQQSQATKQNITWTDLLESWTDLELDFQSAGIDLGSDILTRRPWRWFEIRVANFVRTPTSQLRQAIAQRKDHDGNDPH
;
A
#
# COMPACT_ATOMS: atom_id res chain seq x y z
N MET A 1 -32.68 10.14 -13.33
CA MET A 1 -31.35 9.49 -13.26
C MET A 1 -30.95 9.53 -11.80
N SER A 2 -30.82 8.37 -11.16
CA SER A 2 -30.55 8.31 -9.72
C SER A 2 -29.09 8.62 -9.44
N PHE A 3 -28.83 9.42 -8.40
CA PHE A 3 -27.47 9.72 -7.93
C PHE A 3 -26.84 8.56 -7.13
N ASP A 4 -27.55 7.44 -6.96
CA ASP A 4 -27.10 6.26 -6.20
C ASP A 4 -25.72 5.74 -6.64
N ALA A 5 -25.40 5.83 -7.94
CA ALA A 5 -24.11 5.38 -8.48
C ALA A 5 -22.94 6.33 -8.14
N VAL A 6 -23.22 7.60 -7.82
CA VAL A 6 -22.21 8.57 -7.37
C VAL A 6 -21.95 8.39 -5.87
N ASP A 7 -23.00 8.14 -5.09
CA ASP A 7 -22.87 7.84 -3.68
C ASP A 7 -22.08 6.54 -3.46
N GLU A 8 -22.28 5.50 -4.27
CA GLU A 8 -21.44 4.28 -4.26
C GLU A 8 -19.96 4.57 -4.57
N TYR A 9 -19.67 5.53 -5.45
CA TYR A 9 -18.30 5.92 -5.81
C TYR A 9 -17.62 6.77 -4.73
N LEU A 10 -18.40 7.51 -3.94
CA LEU A 10 -17.92 8.39 -2.88
C LEU A 10 -18.06 7.76 -1.47
N ASP A 11 -18.69 6.59 -1.36
CA ASP A 11 -18.87 5.85 -0.12
C ASP A 11 -17.51 5.32 0.38
N PRO A 12 -16.98 5.83 1.50
CA PRO A 12 -15.71 5.35 2.02
C PRO A 12 -15.86 3.99 2.72
N GLY A 13 -17.10 3.58 3.03
CA GLY A 13 -17.41 2.25 3.54
C GLY A 13 -17.26 1.18 2.47
N PHE A 14 -17.46 -0.08 2.84
CA PHE A 14 -17.55 -1.15 1.86
C PHE A 14 -18.45 -2.28 2.34
N ARG A 15 -18.94 -3.03 1.38
CA ARG A 15 -19.88 -4.12 1.62
C ARG A 15 -19.19 -5.45 1.42
N ILE A 16 -19.52 -6.40 2.28
CA ILE A 16 -18.93 -7.74 2.29
C ILE A 16 -20.08 -8.74 2.25
N THR A 17 -20.02 -9.65 1.30
CA THR A 17 -21.04 -10.70 1.17
C THR A 17 -20.53 -12.01 1.75
N ILE A 18 -21.23 -12.53 2.76
CA ILE A 18 -20.91 -13.81 3.41
C ILE A 18 -22.17 -14.67 3.42
N GLY A 19 -22.12 -15.83 2.75
CA GLY A 19 -23.24 -16.76 2.71
C GLY A 19 -24.51 -16.17 2.06
N GLY A 20 -24.35 -15.26 1.10
CA GLY A 20 -25.47 -14.58 0.42
C GLY A 20 -26.09 -13.43 1.22
N ARG A 21 -25.60 -13.13 2.43
CA ARG A 21 -25.97 -11.95 3.20
C ARG A 21 -24.89 -10.88 3.07
N GLU A 22 -25.33 -9.65 2.88
CA GLU A 22 -24.46 -8.48 2.78
C GLU A 22 -24.31 -7.82 4.16
N PHE A 23 -23.07 -7.46 4.49
CA PHE A 23 -22.69 -6.76 5.71
C PHE A 23 -21.98 -5.48 5.33
N ARG A 24 -22.34 -4.36 5.97
CA ARG A 24 -21.75 -3.06 5.69
C ARG A 24 -20.69 -2.74 6.74
N VAL A 25 -19.46 -2.50 6.29
CA VAL A 25 -18.39 -1.96 7.13
C VAL A 25 -18.26 -0.48 6.85
N GLU A 26 -18.54 0.35 7.85
CA GLU A 26 -18.36 1.79 7.73
C GLU A 26 -16.89 2.17 7.65
N ALA A 27 -16.60 3.30 7.01
CA ALA A 27 -15.24 3.82 7.00
C ALA A 27 -14.80 4.18 8.42
N PRO A 28 -13.59 3.77 8.86
CA PRO A 28 -13.07 4.21 10.13
C PRO A 28 -12.86 5.73 10.13
N SER A 29 -12.92 6.34 11.31
CA SER A 29 -12.48 7.72 11.49
C SER A 29 -11.00 7.85 11.15
N ALA A 30 -10.56 9.07 10.83
CA ALA A 30 -9.17 9.34 10.55
C ALA A 30 -8.27 9.00 11.76
N ASP A 31 -8.75 9.26 12.97
CA ASP A 31 -8.08 8.87 14.20
C ASP A 31 -7.91 7.34 14.33
N ALA A 32 -8.98 6.57 14.06
CA ALA A 32 -8.95 5.11 14.17
C ALA A 32 -7.95 4.47 13.20
N ALA A 33 -7.90 4.94 11.95
CA ALA A 33 -6.94 4.48 10.96
C ALA A 33 -5.51 5.00 11.23
N LEU A 34 -5.33 6.24 11.68
CA LEU A 34 -4.01 6.75 12.07
C LEU A 34 -3.42 5.97 13.26
N ARG A 35 -4.26 5.62 14.24
CA ARG A 35 -3.90 4.76 15.37
C ARG A 35 -3.45 3.37 14.89
N LEU A 36 -4.12 2.81 13.88
CA LEU A 36 -3.70 1.57 13.23
C LEU A 36 -2.29 1.69 12.62
N HIS A 37 -2.03 2.75 11.84
CA HIS A 37 -0.69 2.99 11.27
C HIS A 37 0.39 3.16 12.33
N ARG A 38 0.13 3.96 13.38
CA ARG A 38 1.07 4.13 14.51
C ARG A 38 1.42 2.78 15.14
N LYS A 39 0.41 1.94 15.40
CA LYS A 39 0.64 0.60 15.96
C LYS A 39 1.47 -0.29 15.04
N LEU A 40 1.18 -0.28 13.73
CA LEU A 40 1.90 -1.10 12.75
C LEU A 40 3.37 -0.67 12.61
N VAL A 41 3.64 0.64 12.62
CA VAL A 41 5.01 1.17 12.57
C VAL A 41 5.78 0.86 13.85
N THR A 42 5.16 1.03 15.03
CA THR A 42 5.82 0.71 16.31
C THR A 42 6.03 -0.80 16.49
N LYS A 43 5.05 -1.62 16.13
CA LYS A 43 5.10 -3.07 16.30
C LYS A 43 4.30 -3.77 15.20
N PRO A 44 4.94 -4.28 14.14
CA PRO A 44 4.24 -4.87 12.99
C PRO A 44 3.64 -6.25 13.27
N LYS A 45 4.07 -6.92 14.36
CA LYS A 45 3.57 -8.26 14.75
C LYS A 45 2.74 -8.17 16.02
N TRP A 46 1.47 -8.52 15.92
CA TRP A 46 0.54 -8.54 17.06
C TRP A 46 0.26 -9.95 17.53
N SER A 47 -0.10 -10.08 18.82
CA SER A 47 -0.75 -11.29 19.30
C SER A 47 -2.18 -11.32 18.77
N LEU A 48 -2.77 -12.52 18.68
CA LEU A 48 -4.15 -12.70 18.23
C LEU A 48 -5.15 -11.85 19.05
N ALA A 49 -4.94 -11.72 20.36
CA ALA A 49 -5.80 -10.90 21.21
C ALA A 49 -5.77 -9.40 20.86
N VAL A 50 -4.58 -8.87 20.53
CA VAL A 50 -4.43 -7.47 20.09
C VAL A 50 -5.04 -7.29 18.70
N GLU A 51 -4.80 -8.22 17.79
CA GLU A 51 -5.37 -8.20 16.45
C GLU A 51 -6.91 -8.24 16.49
N LEU A 52 -7.50 -9.12 17.30
CA LEU A 52 -8.95 -9.21 17.48
C LEU A 52 -9.56 -7.91 18.02
N ASP A 53 -8.92 -7.28 19.01
CA ASP A 53 -9.36 -5.99 19.54
C ASP A 53 -9.34 -4.90 18.47
N GLU A 54 -8.32 -4.88 17.59
CA GLU A 54 -8.26 -3.96 16.46
C GLU A 54 -9.33 -4.24 15.41
N ILE A 55 -9.52 -5.50 15.04
CA ILE A 55 -10.56 -5.91 14.10
C ILE A 55 -11.93 -5.49 14.61
N ARG A 56 -12.22 -5.73 15.89
CA ARG A 56 -13.50 -5.34 16.51
C ARG A 56 -13.73 -3.83 16.42
N LYS A 57 -12.70 -3.02 16.69
CA LYS A 57 -12.79 -1.56 16.59
C LYS A 57 -13.00 -1.07 15.16
N LEU A 58 -12.33 -1.69 14.19
CA LEU A 58 -12.45 -1.32 12.78
C LEU A 58 -13.79 -1.76 12.17
N LEU A 59 -14.29 -2.94 12.56
CA LEU A 59 -15.58 -3.44 12.08
C LEU A 59 -16.77 -2.70 12.70
N GLY A 60 -16.62 -2.14 13.91
CA GLY A 60 -17.68 -1.36 14.55
C GLY A 60 -18.96 -2.18 14.69
N SER A 61 -20.10 -1.64 14.26
CA SER A 61 -21.40 -2.34 14.30
C SER A 61 -21.43 -3.61 13.44
N ALA A 62 -20.61 -3.70 12.38
CA ALA A 62 -20.54 -4.89 11.54
C ALA A 62 -20.07 -6.11 12.33
N TRP A 63 -19.26 -5.92 13.38
CA TRP A 63 -18.85 -7.00 14.28
C TRP A 63 -20.06 -7.66 14.95
N ASP A 64 -20.95 -6.86 15.54
CA ASP A 64 -22.14 -7.36 16.23
C ASP A 64 -23.13 -7.99 15.25
N GLU A 65 -23.26 -7.44 14.03
CA GLU A 65 -24.08 -8.02 12.96
C GLU A 65 -23.57 -9.39 12.49
N LEU A 66 -22.25 -9.55 12.34
CA LEU A 66 -21.61 -10.81 11.95
C LEU A 66 -21.82 -11.88 13.03
N ILE A 67 -21.69 -11.51 14.31
CA ILE A 67 -21.98 -12.41 15.44
C ILE A 67 -23.47 -12.79 15.45
N ALA A 68 -24.38 -11.83 15.30
CA ALA A 68 -25.81 -12.07 15.27
C ALA A 68 -26.24 -12.97 14.10
N ALA A 69 -25.49 -12.92 12.98
CA ALA A 69 -25.68 -13.79 11.83
C ALA A 69 -25.02 -15.18 11.99
N ASN A 70 -24.45 -15.49 13.16
CA ASN A 70 -23.75 -16.74 13.46
C ASN A 70 -22.60 -17.04 12.47
N VAL A 71 -21.89 -16.00 12.01
CA VAL A 71 -20.72 -16.15 11.16
C VAL A 71 -19.57 -16.73 11.99
N ALA A 72 -18.95 -17.80 11.48
CA ALA A 72 -17.83 -18.45 12.16
C ALA A 72 -16.67 -17.47 12.44
N GLU A 73 -16.07 -17.55 13.62
CA GLU A 73 -15.02 -16.62 14.09
C GLU A 73 -13.84 -16.51 13.10
N LEU A 74 -13.41 -17.63 12.51
CA LEU A 74 -12.35 -17.63 11.48
C LEU A 74 -12.71 -16.78 10.25
N LYS A 75 -13.99 -16.73 9.87
CA LYS A 75 -14.45 -15.86 8.77
C LYS A 75 -14.48 -14.40 9.20
N ILE A 76 -14.88 -14.10 10.44
CA ILE A 76 -14.83 -12.74 11.00
C ILE A 76 -13.39 -12.24 11.05
N LEU A 77 -12.44 -13.10 11.45
CA LEU A 77 -11.01 -12.81 11.41
C LEU A 77 -10.50 -12.54 9.99
N HIS A 78 -10.90 -13.35 9.01
CA HIS A 78 -10.53 -13.14 7.59
C HIS A 78 -11.02 -11.79 7.08
N VAL A 79 -12.27 -11.45 7.37
CA VAL A 79 -12.87 -10.15 7.09
C VAL A 79 -12.08 -9.02 7.75
N GLY A 80 -11.81 -9.14 9.06
CA GLY A 80 -11.07 -8.14 9.81
C GLY A 80 -9.68 -7.87 9.26
N ARG A 81 -8.96 -8.92 8.85
CA ARG A 81 -7.64 -8.79 8.23
C ARG A 81 -7.69 -8.15 6.85
N ALA A 82 -8.73 -8.43 6.05
CA ALA A 82 -8.97 -7.70 4.80
C ALA A 82 -9.23 -6.20 5.06
N VAL A 83 -9.97 -5.86 6.12
CA VAL A 83 -10.21 -4.46 6.54
C VAL A 83 -8.91 -3.79 6.96
N ILE A 84 -8.08 -4.49 7.74
CA ILE A 84 -6.74 -4.00 8.11
C ILE A 84 -5.90 -3.77 6.85
N ALA A 85 -5.84 -4.72 5.93
CA ALA A 85 -5.09 -4.58 4.68
C ALA A 85 -5.56 -3.36 3.86
N LYS A 86 -6.88 -3.16 3.75
CA LYS A 86 -7.48 -2.02 3.05
C LYS A 86 -7.00 -0.68 3.59
N HIS A 87 -6.99 -0.54 4.91
CA HIS A 87 -6.67 0.74 5.56
C HIS A 87 -5.18 0.93 5.82
N ALA A 88 -4.43 -0.15 6.03
CA ALA A 88 -3.00 -0.10 6.26
C ALA A 88 -2.18 0.05 4.97
N LEU A 89 -2.69 -0.49 3.86
CA LEU A 89 -2.01 -0.52 2.57
C LEU A 89 -2.88 0.16 1.51
N ASP A 90 -3.77 -0.59 0.85
CA ASP A 90 -4.70 -0.11 -0.16
C ASP A 90 -5.78 -1.16 -0.47
N ALA A 91 -6.71 -0.82 -1.37
CA ALA A 91 -7.77 -1.71 -1.79
C ALA A 91 -7.25 -2.99 -2.50
N ASP A 92 -6.14 -2.91 -3.23
CA ASP A 92 -5.57 -4.04 -3.95
C ASP A 92 -5.00 -5.08 -2.98
N ALA A 93 -4.31 -4.64 -1.93
CA ALA A 93 -3.85 -5.48 -0.83
C ALA A 93 -5.02 -6.17 -0.10
N ALA A 94 -6.15 -5.48 0.07
CA ALA A 94 -7.34 -6.08 0.65
C ALA A 94 -7.92 -7.20 -0.22
N ILE A 95 -7.96 -7.00 -1.54
CA ILE A 95 -8.42 -8.00 -2.52
C ILE A 95 -7.46 -9.20 -2.56
N GLU A 96 -6.15 -8.94 -2.56
CA GLU A 96 -5.12 -9.98 -2.49
C GLU A 96 -5.29 -10.83 -1.23
N TYR A 97 -5.42 -10.17 -0.07
CA TYR A 97 -5.65 -10.85 1.20
C TYR A 97 -6.95 -11.66 1.19
N TRP A 98 -8.04 -11.06 0.71
CA TRP A 98 -9.34 -11.72 0.67
C TRP A 98 -9.29 -13.02 -0.13
N THR A 99 -8.54 -13.01 -1.24
CA THR A 99 -8.43 -14.13 -2.17
C THR A 99 -7.43 -15.19 -1.72
N THR A 100 -6.29 -14.78 -1.16
CA THR A 100 -5.15 -15.67 -0.92
C THR A 100 -4.89 -15.96 0.56
N GLY A 101 -5.43 -15.15 1.46
CA GLY A 101 -5.13 -15.18 2.90
C GLY A 101 -3.77 -14.55 3.25
N ALA A 102 -3.09 -13.92 2.30
CA ALA A 102 -1.81 -13.23 2.49
C ALA A 102 -1.74 -11.94 1.66
N VAL A 103 -0.87 -11.01 2.06
CA VAL A 103 -0.55 -9.79 1.28
C VAL A 103 0.93 -9.79 0.94
N GLY A 104 1.26 -9.46 -0.31
CA GLY A 104 2.65 -9.45 -0.78
C GLY A 104 3.27 -10.84 -0.84
N ALA A 105 2.44 -11.89 -0.87
CA ALA A 105 2.91 -13.23 -1.16
C ALA A 105 3.36 -13.22 -2.63
N LYS A 106 4.66 -13.28 -2.88
CA LYS A 106 5.15 -13.52 -4.25
C LYS A 106 4.38 -14.74 -4.77
N PRO A 107 3.72 -14.64 -5.95
CA PRO A 107 3.18 -15.82 -6.59
C PRO A 107 4.25 -16.90 -6.55
N VAL A 108 3.88 -18.13 -6.20
CA VAL A 108 4.78 -19.26 -6.43
C VAL A 108 4.92 -19.36 -7.94
N GLU A 109 5.88 -18.62 -8.48
CA GLU A 109 6.30 -18.70 -9.86
C GLU A 109 6.92 -20.09 -10.00
N THR A 110 6.14 -21.05 -10.45
CA THR A 110 6.69 -22.24 -11.11
C THR A 110 7.22 -21.78 -12.47
N GLU A 111 8.22 -20.91 -12.48
CA GLU A 111 8.99 -20.64 -13.69
C GLU A 111 9.69 -21.97 -14.05
N PRO A 112 9.56 -22.47 -15.29
CA PRO A 112 10.45 -23.51 -15.76
C PRO A 112 11.90 -23.04 -15.53
N PRO A 113 12.84 -23.96 -15.21
CA PRO A 113 14.21 -23.57 -14.91
C PRO A 113 14.74 -22.66 -16.01
N LYS A 114 15.13 -21.44 -15.65
CA LYS A 114 15.65 -20.46 -16.61
C LYS A 114 16.77 -21.11 -17.39
N PRO A 115 16.74 -21.11 -18.74
CA PRO A 115 17.83 -21.62 -19.55
C PRO A 115 19.13 -20.95 -19.10
N LYS A 116 20.22 -21.73 -19.00
CA LYS A 116 21.52 -21.22 -18.55
C LYS A 116 21.97 -20.09 -19.48
N ASP A 117 22.33 -18.96 -18.90
CA ASP A 117 22.78 -17.75 -19.58
C ASP A 117 24.21 -17.94 -20.10
N ASP A 118 24.40 -17.82 -21.42
CA ASP A 118 25.70 -17.92 -22.08
C ASP A 118 26.18 -16.54 -22.60
N SER A 119 25.51 -15.43 -22.28
CA SER A 119 25.87 -14.09 -22.75
C SER A 119 25.40 -12.95 -21.84
N ALA A 120 26.38 -12.28 -21.22
CA ALA A 120 26.15 -11.10 -20.40
C ALA A 120 25.37 -9.98 -21.14
N PRO A 121 24.45 -9.26 -20.45
CA PRO A 121 23.80 -8.06 -20.97
C PRO A 121 24.81 -7.03 -21.48
N GLY A 122 24.49 -6.35 -22.58
CA GLY A 122 25.34 -5.34 -23.20
C GLY A 122 26.36 -5.86 -24.22
N ARG A 123 26.40 -7.17 -24.50
CA ARG A 123 27.37 -7.79 -25.42
C ARG A 123 27.30 -7.22 -26.85
N TYR A 124 26.10 -6.90 -27.33
CA TYR A 124 25.88 -6.37 -28.69
C TYR A 124 25.42 -4.90 -28.71
N GLY A 125 25.55 -4.18 -27.58
CA GLY A 125 25.28 -2.75 -27.50
C GLY A 125 24.48 -2.33 -26.26
N PRO A 126 24.26 -1.02 -26.05
CA PRO A 126 23.61 -0.50 -24.84
C PRO A 126 22.18 -0.99 -24.60
N PHE A 127 21.48 -1.38 -25.68
CA PHE A 127 20.11 -1.90 -25.64
C PHE A 127 20.05 -3.43 -25.62
N ASP A 128 21.17 -4.14 -25.56
CA ASP A 128 21.20 -5.61 -25.49
C ASP A 128 20.88 -6.07 -24.06
N PRO A 129 19.72 -6.72 -23.80
CA PRO A 129 19.40 -7.23 -22.48
C PRO A 129 20.15 -8.53 -22.15
N GLY A 130 20.93 -9.09 -23.08
CA GLY A 130 21.51 -10.42 -22.96
C GLY A 130 20.49 -11.52 -23.23
N GLY A 131 20.87 -12.78 -23.00
CA GLY A 131 19.96 -13.92 -23.15
C GLY A 131 20.65 -15.16 -23.69
N GLY A 132 19.89 -15.96 -24.44
CA GLY A 132 20.30 -17.26 -24.95
C GLY A 132 21.43 -17.23 -25.98
N ARG A 133 21.81 -18.43 -26.41
CA ARG A 133 22.85 -18.64 -27.43
C ARG A 133 22.53 -17.83 -28.69
N TYR A 134 23.57 -17.18 -29.23
CA TYR A 134 23.47 -16.45 -30.49
C TYR A 134 23.40 -17.43 -31.66
N ARG A 135 22.44 -17.21 -32.56
CA ARG A 135 22.21 -17.98 -33.78
C ARG A 135 22.69 -17.18 -34.97
N GLU A 136 23.88 -17.52 -35.45
CA GLU A 136 24.53 -16.83 -36.57
C GLU A 136 23.70 -16.89 -37.87
N GLU A 137 22.96 -17.98 -38.08
CA GLU A 137 22.02 -18.18 -39.20
C GLU A 137 20.95 -17.08 -39.30
N PHE A 138 20.40 -16.63 -38.18
CA PHE A 138 19.28 -15.69 -38.13
C PHE A 138 19.70 -14.28 -37.71
N GLY A 139 20.95 -14.12 -37.26
CA GLY A 139 21.47 -12.86 -36.72
C GLY A 139 20.80 -12.47 -35.39
N ASP A 140 20.26 -13.44 -34.64
CA ASP A 140 19.49 -13.21 -33.41
C ASP A 140 19.89 -14.17 -32.26
N ARG A 141 19.21 -14.08 -31.12
CA ARG A 141 19.35 -15.03 -29.99
C ARG A 141 18.16 -15.99 -29.94
N GLU A 142 18.39 -17.19 -29.42
CA GLU A 142 17.30 -18.15 -29.12
C GLU A 142 16.21 -17.55 -28.23
N TRP A 143 16.61 -16.69 -27.29
CA TRP A 143 15.72 -15.93 -26.43
C TRP A 143 16.45 -14.69 -25.89
N TYR A 144 15.67 -13.68 -25.48
CA TYR A 144 16.18 -12.44 -24.90
C TYR A 144 15.73 -12.31 -23.46
N ASN A 145 16.60 -11.78 -22.59
CA ASN A 145 16.19 -11.30 -21.28
C ASN A 145 15.20 -10.13 -21.42
N PRO A 146 14.40 -9.84 -20.38
CA PRO A 146 13.53 -8.67 -20.37
C PRO A 146 14.30 -7.36 -20.67
N PRO A 147 13.70 -6.41 -21.42
CA PRO A 147 14.39 -5.20 -21.88
C PRO A 147 15.06 -4.38 -20.76
N HIS A 148 14.46 -4.32 -19.57
CA HIS A 148 15.01 -3.56 -18.43
C HIS A 148 16.39 -4.05 -17.95
N MET A 149 16.82 -5.26 -18.34
CA MET A 149 18.15 -5.76 -18.03
C MET A 149 19.26 -5.14 -18.90
N ALA A 150 18.92 -4.47 -20.01
CA ALA A 150 19.90 -3.83 -20.85
C ALA A 150 20.53 -2.60 -20.16
N PRO A 151 21.84 -2.32 -20.39
CA PRO A 151 22.53 -1.18 -19.79
C PRO A 151 21.82 0.17 -19.97
N ALA A 152 21.21 0.42 -21.13
CA ALA A 152 20.51 1.67 -21.45
C ALA A 152 19.30 1.94 -20.54
N PHE A 153 18.63 0.89 -20.06
CA PHE A 153 17.45 1.00 -19.21
C PHE A 153 17.77 0.94 -17.70
N ARG A 154 18.98 0.49 -17.32
CA ARG A 154 19.42 0.56 -15.91
C ARG A 154 19.48 2.00 -15.38
N GLN A 155 19.92 2.95 -16.21
CA GLN A 155 20.05 4.35 -15.79
C GLN A 155 18.70 5.08 -15.71
N GLN A 156 17.70 4.72 -16.53
CA GLN A 156 16.36 5.32 -16.46
C GLN A 156 15.52 4.79 -15.30
N SER A 157 15.83 3.59 -14.79
CA SER A 157 15.14 2.99 -13.63
C SER A 157 15.56 3.58 -12.28
N GLN A 158 16.59 4.45 -12.27
CA GLN A 158 17.16 5.07 -11.07
C GLN A 158 16.69 6.51 -10.81
N ALA A 159 15.76 7.04 -11.62
CA ALA A 159 14.99 8.22 -11.20
C ALA A 159 14.17 7.78 -9.98
N THR A 160 14.71 8.06 -8.80
CA THR A 160 14.20 7.71 -7.48
C THR A 160 12.75 8.17 -7.37
N LYS A 161 11.81 7.27 -7.67
CA LYS A 161 10.54 7.23 -6.93
C LYS A 161 10.95 7.08 -5.48
N GLN A 162 11.15 8.20 -4.79
CA GLN A 162 11.28 8.18 -3.34
C GLN A 162 9.96 7.61 -2.83
N ASN A 163 9.95 6.32 -2.54
CA ASN A 163 8.82 5.65 -1.92
C ASN A 163 8.67 6.27 -0.53
N ILE A 164 7.71 7.18 -0.38
CA ILE A 164 7.32 7.73 0.92
C ILE A 164 6.47 6.67 1.61
N THR A 165 6.92 6.26 2.79
CA THR A 165 6.30 5.25 3.63
C THR A 165 5.53 5.89 4.79
N TRP A 166 4.67 5.11 5.47
CA TRP A 166 4.02 5.57 6.69
C TRP A 166 5.00 5.89 7.82
N THR A 167 6.14 5.20 7.88
CA THR A 167 7.21 5.54 8.81
C THR A 167 7.73 6.95 8.54
N ASP A 168 8.02 7.28 7.28
CA ASP A 168 8.45 8.63 6.90
C ASP A 168 7.42 9.69 7.31
N LEU A 169 6.13 9.43 7.06
CA LEU A 169 5.05 10.35 7.42
C LEU A 169 4.92 10.57 8.93
N LEU A 170 5.01 9.50 9.73
CA LEU A 170 4.86 9.57 11.18
C LEU A 170 6.08 10.19 11.87
N GLU A 171 7.28 10.04 11.31
CA GLU A 171 8.48 10.71 11.82
C GLU A 171 8.49 12.21 11.48
N SER A 172 7.88 12.61 10.36
CA SER A 172 7.63 14.01 9.98
C SER A 172 6.24 14.51 10.41
N TRP A 173 5.71 13.99 11.54
CA TRP A 173 4.36 14.33 12.01
C TRP A 173 4.18 15.83 12.27
N THR A 174 5.18 16.49 12.88
CA THR A 174 5.13 17.93 13.15
C THR A 174 5.02 18.75 11.86
N ASP A 175 5.77 18.40 10.82
CA ASP A 175 5.73 19.09 9.52
C ASP A 175 4.37 18.87 8.83
N LEU A 176 3.80 17.67 8.98
CA LEU A 176 2.45 17.37 8.52
C LEU A 176 1.42 18.25 9.23
N GLU A 177 1.49 18.37 10.56
CA GLU A 177 0.59 19.24 11.33
C GLU A 177 0.69 20.70 10.88
N LEU A 178 1.90 21.20 10.60
CA LEU A 178 2.10 22.56 10.09
C LEU A 178 1.50 22.77 8.70
N ASP A 179 1.57 21.78 7.80
CA ASP A 179 0.92 21.84 6.50
C ASP A 179 -0.62 21.88 6.62
N PHE A 180 -1.19 21.07 7.53
CA PHE A 180 -2.63 21.13 7.83
C PHE A 180 -3.04 22.47 8.45
N GLN A 181 -2.26 22.99 9.41
CA GLN A 181 -2.51 24.27 10.04
C GLN A 181 -2.44 25.42 9.02
N SER A 182 -1.49 25.35 8.09
CA SER A 182 -1.36 26.33 6.98
C SER A 182 -2.55 26.29 6.04
N ALA A 183 -3.21 25.14 5.90
CA ALA A 183 -4.48 24.98 5.18
C ALA A 183 -5.72 25.37 6.03
N GLY A 184 -5.52 25.91 7.24
CA GLY A 184 -6.59 26.30 8.16
C GLY A 184 -7.26 25.13 8.89
N ILE A 185 -6.59 23.99 8.99
CA ILE A 185 -7.10 22.77 9.62
C ILE A 185 -6.24 22.45 10.84
N ASP A 186 -6.82 22.59 12.03
CA ASP A 186 -6.17 22.22 13.28
C ASP A 186 -6.36 20.72 13.58
N LEU A 187 -5.28 19.94 13.48
CA LEU A 187 -5.29 18.51 13.80
C LEU A 187 -5.37 18.21 15.31
N GLY A 188 -5.02 19.18 16.16
CA GLY A 188 -5.17 19.08 17.62
C GLY A 188 -6.62 19.21 18.10
N SER A 189 -7.52 19.62 17.21
CA SER A 189 -8.96 19.61 17.44
C SER A 189 -9.56 18.18 17.37
N ASP A 190 -10.88 18.07 17.49
CA ASP A 190 -11.59 16.79 17.35
C ASP A 190 -11.79 16.33 15.89
N ILE A 191 -11.19 17.03 14.92
CA ILE A 191 -11.43 16.81 13.49
C ILE A 191 -11.12 15.38 13.04
N LEU A 192 -10.06 14.75 13.58
CA LEU A 192 -9.66 13.39 13.23
C LEU A 192 -10.67 12.33 13.70
N THR A 193 -11.39 12.61 14.78
CA THR A 193 -12.45 11.71 15.29
C THR A 193 -13.74 11.83 14.48
N ARG A 194 -13.99 13.01 13.89
CA ARG A 194 -15.24 13.33 13.16
C ARG A 194 -15.16 13.06 11.66
N ARG A 195 -13.96 13.08 11.08
CA ARG A 195 -13.77 12.90 9.63
C ARG A 195 -13.40 11.45 9.31
N PRO A 196 -13.87 10.91 8.18
CA PRO A 196 -13.50 9.57 7.74
C PRO A 196 -12.03 9.53 7.32
N TRP A 197 -11.41 8.34 7.37
CA TRP A 197 -10.01 8.14 6.96
C TRP A 197 -9.69 8.74 5.59
N ARG A 198 -10.58 8.54 4.61
CA ARG A 198 -10.40 9.04 3.24
C ARG A 198 -10.18 10.56 3.17
N TRP A 199 -10.82 11.33 4.05
CA TRP A 199 -10.67 12.78 4.12
C TRP A 199 -9.23 13.20 4.50
N PHE A 200 -8.61 12.44 5.41
CA PHE A 200 -7.24 12.67 5.85
C PHE A 200 -6.25 12.19 4.79
N GLU A 201 -6.44 10.96 4.29
CA GLU A 201 -5.59 10.32 3.29
C GLU A 201 -5.40 11.17 2.03
N ILE A 202 -6.49 11.73 1.46
CA ILE A 202 -6.41 12.58 0.27
C ILE A 202 -5.55 13.83 0.52
N ARG A 203 -5.63 14.41 1.73
CA ARG A 203 -4.86 15.62 2.08
C ARG A 203 -3.39 15.31 2.27
N VAL A 204 -3.07 14.21 2.97
CA VAL A 204 -1.69 13.75 3.09
C VAL A 204 -1.10 13.46 1.70
N ALA A 205 -1.84 12.77 0.84
CA ALA A 205 -1.42 12.50 -0.54
C ALA A 205 -1.18 13.80 -1.34
N ASN A 206 -1.99 14.84 -1.12
CA ASN A 206 -1.77 16.15 -1.73
C ASN A 206 -0.47 16.81 -1.22
N PHE A 207 -0.21 16.79 0.09
CA PHE A 207 1.04 17.33 0.64
C PHE A 207 2.26 16.57 0.13
N VAL A 208 2.21 15.23 0.10
CA VAL A 208 3.25 14.37 -0.46
C VAL A 208 3.55 14.70 -1.93
N ARG A 209 2.52 14.99 -2.73
CA ARG A 209 2.67 15.34 -4.16
C ARG A 209 3.10 16.78 -4.39
N THR A 210 2.98 17.66 -3.40
CA THR A 210 3.28 19.08 -3.52
C THR A 210 4.73 19.34 -3.11
N PRO A 211 5.64 19.68 -4.04
CA PRO A 211 7.07 19.84 -3.73
C PRO A 211 7.37 20.96 -2.71
N THR A 212 6.46 21.92 -2.58
CA THR A 212 6.58 23.07 -1.67
C THR A 212 5.95 22.82 -0.31
N SER A 213 5.36 21.65 -0.04
CA SER A 213 4.82 21.33 1.28
C SER A 213 5.96 21.11 2.28
N GLN A 214 5.73 21.47 3.54
CA GLN A 214 6.74 21.29 4.59
C GLN A 214 7.04 19.81 4.79
N LEU A 215 6.00 18.97 4.78
CA LEU A 215 6.12 17.51 4.84
C LEU A 215 7.06 16.95 3.77
N ARG A 216 6.87 17.35 2.51
CA ARG A 216 7.65 16.81 1.39
C ARG A 216 9.12 17.22 1.50
N GLN A 217 9.37 18.46 1.91
CA GLN A 217 10.73 18.98 2.10
C GLN A 217 11.42 18.29 3.28
N ALA A 218 10.73 18.13 4.41
CA ALA A 218 11.27 17.46 5.58
C ALA A 218 11.65 16.00 5.30
N ILE A 219 10.77 15.25 4.61
CA ILE A 219 11.07 13.85 4.22
C ILE A 219 12.26 13.80 3.24
N ALA A 220 12.34 14.71 2.28
CA ALA A 220 13.46 14.75 1.34
C ALA A 220 14.78 15.03 2.06
N GLN A 221 14.83 16.05 2.93
CA GLN A 221 16.02 16.41 3.70
C GLN A 221 16.52 15.27 4.60
N ARG A 222 15.61 14.57 5.28
CA ARG A 222 15.99 13.42 6.12
C ARG A 222 16.56 12.27 5.29
N LYS A 223 15.91 11.92 4.18
CA LYS A 223 16.40 10.86 3.30
C LYS A 223 17.74 11.21 2.64
N ASP A 224 17.97 12.48 2.32
CA ASP A 224 19.24 12.96 1.79
C ASP A 224 20.35 12.88 2.87
N HIS A 225 20.02 13.18 4.13
CA HIS A 225 20.95 13.04 5.26
C HIS A 225 21.32 11.57 5.51
N ASP A 226 20.33 10.68 5.57
CA ASP A 226 20.54 9.24 5.83
C ASP A 226 21.26 8.53 4.66
N GLY A 227 21.08 9.03 3.42
CA GLY A 227 21.77 8.53 2.24
C GLY A 227 23.23 8.99 2.10
N ASN A 228 23.66 9.96 2.90
CA ASN A 228 24.98 10.58 2.82
C ASN A 228 25.91 10.18 3.98
N ASP A 229 25.55 9.18 4.79
CA ASP A 229 26.45 8.56 5.75
C ASP A 229 27.56 7.78 5.00
N PRO A 230 28.84 8.18 5.11
CA PRO A 230 29.92 7.43 4.52
C PRO A 230 30.15 6.15 5.34
N HIS A 231 29.85 5.00 4.74
CA HIS A 231 30.39 3.71 5.17
C HIS A 231 31.90 3.62 4.92
#